data_AF-W7PW40-F1
#
_entry.id   AF-W7PW40-F1
#
_cell.length_a   1.000
_cell.length_b   1.000
_cell.length_c   1.000
_cell.angle_alpha   90.00
_cell.angle_beta   90.00
_cell.angle_gamma   90.00
#
_symmetry.space_group_name_H-M   'P 1'
#
loop_
_entity.id
_entity.type
_entity.pdbx_description
1 polymer ?
#
loop_
_entity_poly.entity_id
_entity_poly.type
_entity_poly.pdbx_seq_one_letter_code
_entity_poly.pdbx_strand_id
1 'polypeptide(L)' 'MDIPVKLTVELGRTKLTIKQLLELAQGSVIELDGLAGEPMDILINGYLIAQGEVVVVDDKYGIRITEIITPSERVQKLNR' A
#
# COMPACT_ATOMS: atom_id res chain seq x y z
N MET A 1 23.54 6.78 -7.61
CA MET A 1 22.62 6.53 -6.47
C MET A 1 21.63 5.49 -6.97
N ASP A 2 22.10 4.25 -7.14
CA ASP A 2 21.43 3.27 -8.01
C ASP A 2 21.05 2.00 -7.25
N ILE A 3 20.74 2.17 -5.96
CA ILE A 3 20.28 1.08 -5.10
C ILE A 3 18.78 0.91 -5.35
N PRO A 4 18.32 -0.26 -5.82
CA PRO A 4 16.90 -0.51 -6.04
C PRO A 4 16.16 -0.51 -4.70
N VAL A 5 15.01 0.16 -4.66
CA VAL A 5 14.12 0.20 -3.49
C VAL A 5 12.77 -0.39 -3.88
N LYS A 6 12.27 -1.31 -3.05
CA LYS A 6 10.93 -1.85 -3.22
C LYS A 6 9.92 -0.88 -2.61
N LEU A 7 9.01 -0.40 -3.46
CA LEU A 7 7.85 0.38 -3.06
C LEU A 7 6.63 -0.54 -3.08
N THR A 8 5.86 -0.51 -2.00
CA THR A 8 4.62 -1.29 -1.85
C THR A 8 3.46 -0.30 -1.87
N VAL A 9 2.40 -0.63 -2.60
CA VAL A 9 1.14 0.12 -2.55
C VAL A 9 0.08 -0.83 -2.01
N GLU A 10 -0.61 -0.40 -0.97
CA GLU A 10 -1.57 -1.24 -0.26
C GLU A 10 -3.00 -0.80 -0.55
N LEU A 11 -3.80 -1.72 -1.09
CA LEU A 11 -5.23 -1.52 -1.27
C LEU A 11 -5.96 -1.36 0.07
N GLY A 12 -5.50 -2.07 1.10
CA GLY A 12 -6.05 -2.06 2.44
C GLY A 12 -5.47 -3.18 3.29
N ARG A 13 -5.79 -3.16 4.58
CA ARG A 13 -5.40 -4.18 5.57
C ARG A 13 -6.63 -4.65 6.30
N THR A 14 -6.59 -5.80 6.96
CA THR A 14 -7.61 -6.17 7.95
C THR A 14 -6.98 -7.09 8.98
N LYS A 15 -7.59 -7.20 10.15
CA LYS A 15 -7.16 -8.11 11.20
C LYS A 15 -8.09 -9.31 11.28
N LEU A 16 -7.53 -10.49 11.03
CA LEU A 16 -8.23 -11.76 11.20
C LEU A 16 -7.67 -12.52 12.39
N THR A 17 -8.53 -13.24 13.10
CA THR A 17 -8.08 -14.29 14.03
C THR A 17 -7.48 -15.45 13.25
N ILE A 18 -6.61 -16.24 13.89
CA ILE A 18 -6.03 -17.45 13.27
C ILE A 18 -7.12 -18.39 12.75
N LYS A 19 -8.21 -18.54 13.51
CA LYS A 19 -9.35 -19.37 13.11
C LYS A 19 -9.96 -18.89 11.78
N GLN A 20 -10.28 -17.59 11.68
CA GLN A 20 -10.85 -17.01 10.44
C GLN A 20 -9.91 -17.17 9.25
N LEU A 21 -8.59 -16.99 9.47
CA LEU A 21 -7.59 -17.18 8.42
C LEU A 21 -7.56 -18.62 7.88
N LEU A 22 -7.67 -19.62 8.76
CA LEU A 22 -7.68 -21.04 8.39
C LEU A 22 -8.99 -21.50 7.75
N GLU A 23 -10.09 -20.76 7.94
CA GLU A 23 -11.40 -21.05 7.35
C GLU A 23 -11.56 -20.47 5.93
N LEU A 24 -10.59 -19.67 5.45
CA LEU A 24 -10.62 -19.12 4.09
C LEU A 24 -10.58 -20.24 3.05
N ALA A 25 -11.44 -20.11 2.04
CA ALA A 25 -11.54 -21.05 0.93
C ALA A 25 -11.72 -20.30 -0.40
N GLN A 26 -11.69 -21.04 -1.50
CA GLN A 26 -11.97 -20.47 -2.81
C GLN A 26 -13.36 -19.81 -2.81
N GLY A 27 -13.41 -18.53 -3.18
CA GLY A 27 -14.63 -17.72 -3.21
C GLY A 27 -14.90 -16.92 -1.93
N SER A 28 -14.09 -17.06 -0.88
CA SER A 28 -14.17 -16.16 0.29
C SER A 28 -13.90 -14.71 -0.12
N VAL A 29 -14.75 -13.79 0.35
CA VAL A 29 -14.56 -12.34 0.21
C VAL A 29 -14.15 -11.79 1.57
N ILE A 30 -13.04 -11.05 1.60
CA ILE A 30 -12.51 -10.43 2.82
C ILE A 30 -12.67 -8.93 2.68
N GLU A 31 -13.37 -8.33 3.63
CA GLU A 31 -13.47 -6.88 3.74
C GLU A 31 -12.17 -6.31 4.31
N LEU A 32 -11.65 -5.27 3.66
CA LEU A 32 -10.45 -4.55 4.08
C LEU A 32 -10.85 -3.26 4.80
N ASP A 33 -10.00 -2.81 5.71
CA ASP A 33 -10.00 -1.49 6.29
C ASP A 33 -9.74 -0.45 5.19
N GLY A 34 -10.49 0.65 5.20
CA GLY A 34 -10.42 1.75 4.22
C GLY A 34 -11.66 1.82 3.33
N LEU A 35 -12.12 3.03 3.03
CA LEU A 35 -13.29 3.22 2.16
C LEU A 35 -12.88 3.21 0.69
N ALA A 36 -13.77 2.65 -0.15
CA ALA A 36 -13.57 2.73 -1.59
C ALA A 36 -13.52 4.19 -2.06
N GLY A 37 -12.47 4.53 -2.80
CA GLY A 37 -12.23 5.91 -3.27
C GLY A 37 -11.30 6.73 -2.37
N GLU A 38 -10.91 6.23 -1.19
CA GLU A 38 -9.85 6.84 -0.41
C GLU A 38 -8.46 6.59 -1.03
N PRO A 39 -7.49 7.50 -0.82
CA PRO A 39 -6.11 7.28 -1.23
C PRO A 39 -5.52 6.01 -0.58
N MET A 40 -4.77 5.25 -1.35
CA MET A 40 -4.01 4.09 -0.87
C MET A 40 -2.69 4.51 -0.25
N ASP A 41 -2.28 3.73 0.75
CA ASP A 41 -0.99 3.89 1.40
C ASP A 41 0.14 3.39 0.51
N ILE A 42 1.22 4.19 0.46
CA ILE A 42 2.45 3.88 -0.25
C ILE A 42 3.57 3.75 0.76
N LEU A 43 4.23 2.58 0.76
CA LEU A 43 5.19 2.20 1.76
C LEU A 43 6.55 1.86 1.17
N ILE A 44 7.58 2.12 1.97
CA ILE A 44 8.95 1.62 1.76
C ILE A 44 9.38 0.95 3.06
N ASN A 45 9.91 -0.27 2.97
CA ASN A 45 10.28 -1.08 4.14
C ASN A 45 9.17 -1.20 5.20
N GLY A 46 7.89 -1.21 4.78
CA GLY A 46 6.74 -1.28 5.68
C GLY A 46 6.40 0.03 6.39
N TYR A 47 7.11 1.13 6.11
CA TYR A 47 6.78 2.47 6.61
C TYR A 47 6.02 3.27 5.56
N LEU A 48 4.92 3.91 5.99
CA LEU A 48 4.17 4.87 5.18
C LEU A 48 5.05 6.06 4.80
N ILE A 49 5.11 6.37 3.51
CA ILE A 49 5.86 7.51 2.97
C ILE A 49 5.02 8.44 2.09
N ALA A 50 3.89 7.96 1.57
CA ALA A 50 3.03 8.70 0.67
C ALA A 50 1.63 8.10 0.66
N GLN A 51 0.69 8.86 0.10
CA GLN A 51 -0.62 8.39 -0.29
C GLN A 51 -0.84 8.64 -1.78
N GLY A 52 -1.70 7.84 -2.41
CA GLY A 52 -2.02 8.03 -3.81
C GLY A 52 -3.27 7.30 -4.28
N GLU A 53 -3.79 7.70 -5.42
CA GLU A 53 -5.01 7.16 -6.00
C GLU A 53 -4.70 6.24 -7.18
N VAL A 54 -5.51 5.18 -7.38
CA VAL A 54 -5.40 4.35 -8.59
C VAL A 54 -5.79 5.21 -9.77
N VAL A 55 -4.95 5.21 -10.79
CA VAL A 55 -5.24 5.77 -12.10
C VAL A 55 -5.04 4.68 -13.15
N VAL A 56 -5.68 4.84 -14.31
CA VAL A 56 -5.42 4.01 -15.49
C VAL A 56 -4.71 4.87 -16.52
N VAL A 57 -3.54 4.42 -16.98
CA VAL A 57 -2.74 5.08 -18.02
C VAL A 57 -2.34 4.02 -19.04
N ASP A 58 -2.69 4.23 -20.31
CA ASP A 58 -2.39 3.29 -21.40
C ASP A 58 -2.79 1.83 -21.09
N ASP A 59 -4.02 1.64 -20.61
CA ASP A 59 -4.58 0.36 -20.17
C ASP A 59 -3.79 -0.35 -19.05
N LYS A 60 -2.94 0.39 -18.34
CA LYS A 60 -2.18 -0.10 -17.18
C LYS A 60 -2.61 0.63 -15.92
N TYR A 61 -2.63 -0.11 -14.81
CA TYR A 61 -2.76 0.50 -13.49
C TYR A 61 -1.53 1.34 -13.16
N GLY A 62 -1.77 2.55 -12.67
CA GLY A 62 -0.78 3.44 -12.10
C GLY A 62 -1.27 4.01 -10.77
N ILE A 63 -0.38 4.67 -10.04
CA ILE A 63 -0.70 5.33 -8.78
C ILE A 63 -0.27 6.79 -8.90
N ARG A 64 -1.23 7.70 -8.77
CA ARG A 64 -0.95 9.14 -8.70
C ARG A 64 -0.73 9.52 -7.24
N ILE A 65 0.48 9.95 -6.91
CA ILE A 65 0.82 10.43 -5.57
C ILE A 65 -0.02 11.69 -5.28
N THR A 66 -0.78 11.66 -4.19
CA THR A 66 -1.56 12.80 -3.69
C THR A 66 -0.80 13.55 -2.60
N GLU A 67 -0.16 12.81 -1.69
CA GLU A 67 0.64 13.35 -0.59
C GLU A 67 1.93 12.56 -0.43
N ILE A 68 3.03 13.21 -0.04
CA ILE A 68 4.33 12.56 0.17
C ILE A 68 5.18 13.32 1.19
N ILE A 69 5.86 12.58 2.07
CA ILE A 69 6.77 13.14 3.06
C ILE A 69 8.05 13.71 2.41
N THR A 70 8.83 14.46 3.18
CA THR A 70 10.04 15.11 2.64
C THR A 70 11.10 14.09 2.18
N PRO A 71 12.00 14.47 1.25
CA PRO A 71 13.12 13.60 0.86
C PRO A 71 13.96 13.11 2.06
N SER A 72 14.23 13.99 3.02
CA SER A 72 15.02 13.65 4.22
C SER A 72 14.34 12.58 5.07
N GLU A 73 13.02 12.67 5.26
CA GLU A 73 12.27 11.66 6.01
C GLU A 73 12.21 10.32 5.25
N ARG A 74 12.13 10.34 3.92
CA ARG A 74 12.19 9.10 3.12
C ARG A 74 13.50 8.33 3.33
N VAL A 75 14.63 9.03 3.35
CA VAL A 75 15.94 8.40 3.64
C VAL A 75 15.98 7.84 5.05
N GLN A 76 15.40 8.54 6.04
CA GLN A 76 15.30 8.04 7.40
C GLN A 76 14.45 6.77 7.50
N LYS A 77 13.32 6.70 6.78
CA LYS A 77 12.44 5.52 6.76
C LYS A 77 13.03 4.33 6.01
N LEU A 78 13.87 4.59 4.99
CA LEU A 78 14.59 3.53 4.25
C LEU A 78 15.64 2.81 5.12
N ASN A 79 16.25 3.51 6.08
CA ASN A 79 17.31 2.97 6.93
C ASN A 79 16.80 2.30 8.22
N ARG A 80 15.48 2.20 8.41
CA ARG A 80 14.86 1.48 9.52
C ARG A 80 14.44 0.08 9.10
#